data_AF-V3YWR7-F1
#
_entry.id   AF-V3YWR7-F1
#
_cell.length_a   1.000
_cell.length_b   1.000
_cell.length_c   1.000
_cell.angle_alpha   90.00
_cell.angle_beta   90.00
_cell.angle_gamma   90.00
#
_symmetry.space_group_name_H-M   'P 1'
#
loop_
_entity.id
_entity.type
_entity.pdbx_description
1 polymer ?
#
loop_
_entity_poly.entity_id
_entity_poly.type
_entity_poly.pdbx_seq_one_letter_code
_entity_poly.pdbx_strand_id
1 'polypeptide(L)'
;EECDCGSEEECMKKDPCCDPTTCLLKSWAQCRSGQCCHNCTVLPSTVKCRDKKSDCDVPEYCDGIQGECPSNNYLQDGHPCNNDAGYCMGGICPSTQQQCQQIWGADSKGGEEQCFERFNPTGNFNGHCGKDKTTGTFAKCSAE
;
A
#
# COMPACT_ATOMS: atom_id res chain seq x y z
N GLU A 1 17.18 -22.54 6.92
CA GLU A 1 17.23 -22.23 5.48
C GLU A 1 17.11 -20.73 5.32
N GLU A 2 18.07 -20.12 4.63
CA GLU A 2 18.09 -18.68 4.30
C GLU A 2 17.76 -18.45 2.82
N CYS A 3 17.96 -19.48 2.01
CA CYS A 3 17.63 -19.49 0.61
C CYS A 3 17.31 -20.91 0.14
N ASP A 4 16.48 -20.99 -0.90
CA ASP A 4 16.19 -22.22 -1.62
C ASP A 4 16.03 -21.86 -3.10
N CYS A 5 16.97 -22.36 -3.90
CA CYS A 5 17.09 -22.13 -5.34
C CYS A 5 16.74 -23.38 -6.17
N GLY A 6 16.19 -24.42 -5.54
CA GLY A 6 15.85 -25.69 -6.18
C GLY A 6 17.05 -26.63 -6.28
N SER A 7 17.13 -27.40 -7.38
CA SER A 7 18.20 -28.37 -7.58
C SER A 7 19.57 -27.70 -7.77
N GLU A 8 20.67 -28.42 -7.50
CA GLU A 8 22.04 -27.91 -7.65
C GLU A 8 22.31 -27.34 -9.04
N GLU A 9 21.87 -28.03 -10.09
CA GLU A 9 22.08 -27.58 -11.47
C GLU A 9 21.30 -26.30 -11.80
N GLU A 10 20.08 -26.16 -11.27
CA GLU A 10 19.27 -24.96 -11.46
C GLU A 10 19.81 -23.78 -10.67
N CYS A 11 20.22 -24.01 -9.44
CA CYS A 11 20.76 -23.00 -8.55
C CYS A 11 22.03 -22.37 -9.11
N MET A 12 22.96 -23.18 -9.60
CA MET A 12 24.21 -22.72 -10.21
C MET A 12 23.98 -21.80 -11.43
N LYS A 13 22.83 -21.90 -12.10
CA LYS A 13 22.47 -21.07 -13.26
C LYS A 13 21.63 -19.84 -12.89
N LYS A 14 20.74 -19.95 -11.91
CA LYS A 14 19.72 -18.92 -11.60
C LYS A 14 20.06 -18.07 -10.38
N ASP A 15 20.84 -18.60 -9.46
CA ASP A 15 21.02 -18.01 -8.15
C ASP A 15 22.49 -18.09 -7.69
N PRO A 16 23.31 -17.11 -8.07
CA PRO A 16 24.71 -17.10 -7.69
C PRO A 16 24.91 -16.91 -6.18
N CYS A 17 23.89 -16.47 -5.43
CA CYS A 17 23.98 -16.07 -4.04
C CYS A 17 23.68 -17.22 -3.06
N CYS A 18 22.93 -18.24 -3.51
CA CYS A 18 22.52 -19.36 -2.68
C CYS A 18 23.45 -20.57 -2.83
N ASP A 19 23.72 -21.26 -1.73
CA ASP A 19 24.39 -22.55 -1.73
C ASP A 19 23.34 -23.68 -1.83
N PRO A 20 23.32 -24.45 -2.94
CA PRO A 20 22.27 -25.45 -3.19
C PRO A 20 22.36 -26.69 -2.29
N THR A 21 23.47 -26.91 -1.60
CA THR A 21 23.66 -28.08 -0.73
C THR A 21 23.23 -27.78 0.70
N THR A 22 23.48 -26.56 1.16
CA THR A 22 23.23 -26.16 2.55
C THR A 22 21.96 -25.34 2.73
N CYS A 23 21.36 -24.83 1.64
CA CYS A 23 20.21 -23.90 1.68
C CYS A 23 20.50 -22.64 2.52
N LEU A 24 21.77 -22.20 2.51
CA LEU A 24 22.26 -21.01 3.16
C LEU A 24 22.84 -20.06 2.10
N LEU A 25 22.95 -18.77 2.45
CA LEU A 25 23.69 -17.85 1.59
C LEU A 25 25.15 -18.29 1.51
N LYS A 26 25.75 -18.09 0.33
CA LYS A 26 27.21 -18.26 0.19
C LYS A 26 27.92 -17.28 1.12
N SER A 27 29.09 -17.65 1.62
CA SER A 27 29.84 -16.87 2.63
C SER A 27 30.17 -15.43 2.24
N TRP A 28 30.14 -15.10 0.95
CA TRP A 28 30.38 -13.77 0.41
C TRP A 28 29.09 -13.01 0.04
N ALA A 29 27.94 -13.68 0.01
CA ALA A 29 26.66 -13.08 -0.32
C ALA A 29 26.06 -12.40 0.93
N GLN A 30 25.59 -11.17 0.75
CA GLN A 30 24.93 -10.39 1.80
C GLN A 30 23.40 -10.44 1.67
N CYS A 31 22.91 -10.68 0.46
CA CYS A 31 21.49 -10.82 0.16
C CYS A 31 21.32 -11.74 -1.04
N ARG A 32 20.05 -12.10 -1.32
CA ARG A 32 19.65 -12.92 -2.46
C ARG A 32 18.54 -12.28 -3.26
N SER A 33 17.53 -11.77 -2.58
CA SER A 33 16.32 -11.19 -3.15
C SER A 33 16.02 -9.82 -2.56
N GLY A 34 15.01 -9.18 -3.14
CA GLY A 34 14.46 -7.92 -2.68
C GLY A 34 14.93 -6.72 -3.49
N GLN A 35 14.19 -5.62 -3.38
CA GLN A 35 14.42 -4.40 -4.15
C GLN A 35 15.74 -3.69 -3.78
N CYS A 36 16.30 -4.02 -2.62
CA CYS A 36 17.57 -3.52 -2.10
C CYS A 36 18.72 -4.51 -2.28
N CYS A 37 18.55 -5.58 -3.08
CA CYS A 37 19.60 -6.54 -3.38
C CYS A 37 20.07 -6.41 -4.83
N HIS A 38 21.37 -6.22 -5.03
CA HIS A 38 21.97 -6.19 -6.36
C HIS A 38 23.25 -7.03 -6.38
N ASN A 39 23.30 -8.04 -7.27
CA ASN A 39 24.45 -8.96 -7.38
C ASN A 39 24.91 -9.51 -6.02
N CYS A 40 23.98 -10.06 -5.25
CA CYS A 40 24.20 -10.60 -3.90
C CYS A 40 24.71 -9.60 -2.85
N THR A 41 24.69 -8.30 -3.15
CA THR A 41 25.18 -7.21 -2.29
C THR A 41 24.02 -6.31 -1.91
N VAL A 42 23.94 -5.89 -0.64
CA VAL A 42 22.91 -4.95 -0.20
C VAL A 42 23.21 -3.54 -0.71
N LEU A 43 22.17 -2.87 -1.20
CA LEU A 43 22.25 -1.50 -1.69
C LEU A 43 22.35 -0.51 -0.51
N PRO A 44 23.12 0.58 -0.65
CA PRO A 44 23.32 1.54 0.44
C PRO A 44 22.04 2.32 0.76
N SER A 45 22.00 2.93 1.95
CA SER A 45 20.80 3.60 2.46
C SER A 45 20.37 4.87 1.73
N THR A 46 21.14 5.27 0.73
CA THR A 46 20.79 6.37 -0.18
C THR A 46 19.95 5.91 -1.37
N VAL A 47 19.80 4.60 -1.60
CA VAL A 47 19.03 4.07 -2.73
C VAL A 47 17.56 3.99 -2.35
N LYS A 48 16.72 4.68 -3.11
CA LYS A 48 15.26 4.60 -2.96
C LYS A 48 14.77 3.26 -3.52
N CYS A 49 14.01 2.53 -2.71
CA CYS A 49 13.43 1.24 -3.10
C CYS A 49 11.92 1.32 -3.34
N ARG A 50 11.22 2.33 -2.79
CA ARG A 50 9.80 2.57 -3.08
C ARG A 50 9.51 4.06 -3.20
N ASP A 51 8.79 4.41 -4.26
CA ASP A 51 8.24 5.76 -4.42
C ASP A 51 6.96 5.96 -3.61
N LYS A 52 6.70 7.21 -3.23
CA LYS A 52 5.41 7.61 -2.68
C LYS A 52 4.32 7.48 -3.74
N LYS A 53 3.14 7.00 -3.32
CA LYS A 53 1.96 6.80 -4.18
C LYS A 53 0.88 7.85 -3.98
N SER A 54 0.93 8.61 -2.89
CA SER A 54 -0.02 9.68 -2.57
C SER A 54 0.68 10.81 -1.80
N ASP A 55 -0.03 11.91 -1.56
CA ASP A 55 0.43 12.99 -0.68
C ASP A 55 0.58 12.54 0.78
N CYS A 56 -0.11 11.45 1.15
CA CYS A 56 -0.08 10.85 2.48
C CYS A 56 0.97 9.76 2.63
N ASP A 57 1.75 9.50 1.58
CA ASP A 57 2.69 8.40 1.51
C ASP A 57 4.14 8.94 1.51
N VAL A 58 5.07 8.23 2.13
CA VAL A 58 6.49 8.61 2.17
C VAL A 58 7.32 7.65 1.34
N PRO A 59 8.42 8.09 0.70
CA PRO A 59 9.31 7.16 0.02
C PRO A 59 10.18 6.37 1.02
N GLU A 60 10.46 5.11 0.71
CA GLU A 60 11.42 4.29 1.46
C GLU A 60 12.72 4.15 0.69
N TYR A 61 13.77 4.09 1.49
CA TYR A 61 15.14 3.87 1.06
C TYR A 61 15.63 2.58 1.68
N CYS A 62 16.57 1.93 1.01
CA CYS A 62 17.25 0.77 1.57
C CYS A 62 17.86 1.14 2.93
N ASP A 63 18.08 0.16 3.81
CA ASP A 63 18.72 0.37 5.10
C ASP A 63 20.25 0.16 5.04
N GLY A 64 20.75 -0.41 3.94
CA GLY A 64 22.16 -0.81 3.81
C GLY A 64 22.51 -2.10 4.54
N ILE A 65 21.51 -2.83 5.04
CA ILE A 65 21.66 -4.00 5.91
C ILE A 65 20.94 -5.21 5.32
N GLN A 66 19.73 -5.03 4.76
CA GLN A 66 18.89 -6.09 4.22
C GLN A 66 18.62 -5.91 2.72
N GLY A 67 18.39 -7.03 2.03
CA GLY A 67 18.05 -7.03 0.60
C GLY A 67 16.62 -6.59 0.31
N GLU A 68 15.73 -6.65 1.30
CA GLU A 68 14.34 -6.22 1.17
C GLU A 68 14.21 -4.72 1.44
N CYS A 69 13.25 -4.09 0.76
CA CYS A 69 12.89 -2.70 1.07
C CYS A 69 12.25 -2.65 2.46
N PRO A 70 12.54 -1.65 3.31
CA PRO A 70 11.89 -1.52 4.60
C PRO A 70 10.36 -1.47 4.50
N SER A 71 9.70 -1.76 5.63
CA SER A 71 8.24 -1.71 5.72
C SER A 71 7.68 -0.38 5.20
N ASN A 72 6.55 -0.47 4.49
CA ASN A 72 5.82 0.69 3.99
C ASN A 72 5.36 1.59 5.15
N ASN A 73 5.83 2.83 5.18
CA ASN A 73 5.42 3.86 6.11
C ASN A 73 4.64 4.95 5.39
N TYR A 74 3.84 5.68 6.15
CA TYR A 74 3.03 6.77 5.62
C TYR A 74 2.92 7.90 6.65
N LEU A 75 2.46 9.06 6.19
CA LEU A 75 2.18 10.20 7.07
C LEU A 75 1.07 9.81 8.05
N GLN A 76 1.18 10.35 9.27
CA GLN A 76 0.22 10.04 10.33
C GLN A 76 -1.20 10.38 9.91
N ASP A 77 -2.17 9.57 10.36
CA ASP A 77 -3.58 9.83 10.14
C ASP A 77 -3.95 11.23 10.67
N GLY A 78 -4.73 11.98 9.90
CA GLY A 78 -5.07 13.37 10.21
C GLY A 78 -4.10 14.41 9.63
N HIS A 79 -3.01 14.03 8.96
CA HIS A 79 -2.17 14.99 8.24
C HIS A 79 -2.95 15.62 7.06
N PRO A 80 -2.97 16.95 6.89
CA PRO A 80 -3.65 17.58 5.75
C PRO A 80 -3.08 17.12 4.41
N CYS A 81 -3.93 16.91 3.41
CA CYS A 81 -3.53 16.44 2.09
C CYS A 81 -4.42 17.04 0.99
N ASN A 82 -3.98 16.93 -0.28
CA ASN A 82 -4.70 17.50 -1.43
C ASN A 82 -5.00 19.01 -1.26
N ASN A 83 -3.97 19.80 -0.93
CA ASN A 83 -4.09 21.26 -0.66
C ASN A 83 -5.15 21.59 0.42
N ASP A 84 -5.05 20.93 1.58
CA ASP A 84 -5.97 21.10 2.73
C ASP A 84 -7.44 20.70 2.46
N ALA A 85 -7.71 20.00 1.36
CA ALA A 85 -9.05 19.51 1.02
C ALA A 85 -9.42 18.17 1.67
N GLY A 86 -8.49 17.56 2.42
CA GLY A 86 -8.71 16.29 3.11
C GLY A 86 -7.63 15.98 4.13
N TYR A 87 -7.77 14.81 4.75
CA TYR A 87 -6.83 14.32 5.75
C TYR A 87 -6.40 12.88 5.45
N CYS A 88 -5.13 12.59 5.70
CA CYS A 88 -4.57 11.27 5.51
C CYS A 88 -5.26 10.24 6.38
N MET A 89 -5.56 9.08 5.80
CA MET A 89 -6.05 7.90 6.51
C MET A 89 -5.41 6.65 5.87
N GLY A 90 -4.58 5.93 6.62
CA GLY A 90 -3.94 4.70 6.16
C GLY A 90 -3.03 4.89 4.93
N GLY A 91 -2.36 6.05 4.83
CA GLY A 91 -1.41 6.36 3.76
C GLY A 91 -2.01 6.78 2.42
N ILE A 92 -3.33 6.98 2.37
CA ILE A 92 -4.02 7.62 1.25
C ILE A 92 -4.65 8.93 1.68
N CYS A 93 -4.89 9.83 0.72
CA CYS A 93 -5.70 11.03 0.89
C CYS A 93 -7.10 10.73 0.34
N PRO A 94 -8.07 10.32 1.17
CA PRO A 94 -9.35 9.82 0.68
C PRO A 94 -10.14 10.96 0.01
N SER A 95 -10.77 10.66 -1.12
CA SER A 95 -11.71 11.56 -1.77
C SER A 95 -12.86 10.78 -2.39
N THR A 96 -14.04 11.39 -2.45
CA THR A 96 -15.23 10.81 -3.10
C THR A 96 -14.93 10.42 -4.55
N GLN A 97 -14.17 11.25 -5.27
CA GLN A 97 -13.75 10.98 -6.65
C GLN A 97 -12.92 9.69 -6.77
N GLN A 98 -11.87 9.54 -5.95
CA GLN A 98 -11.03 8.34 -5.99
C GLN A 98 -11.81 7.08 -5.60
N GLN A 99 -12.68 7.18 -4.60
CA GLN A 99 -13.51 6.06 -4.18
C GLN A 99 -14.46 5.61 -5.30
N CYS A 100 -15.12 6.55 -5.98
CA CYS A 100 -15.96 6.24 -7.14
C CYS A 100 -15.15 5.56 -8.25
N GLN A 101 -13.95 6.07 -8.55
CA GLN A 101 -13.09 5.50 -9.61
C GLN A 101 -12.60 4.09 -9.31
N GLN A 102 -12.30 3.79 -8.05
CA GLN A 102 -11.89 2.44 -7.63
C GLN A 102 -13.04 1.42 -7.76
N ILE A 103 -14.28 1.84 -7.48
CA ILE A 103 -15.44 0.93 -7.52
C ILE A 103 -16.00 0.81 -8.94
N TRP A 104 -16.09 1.92 -9.68
CA TRP A 104 -16.83 2.01 -10.94
C TRP A 104 -15.94 2.23 -12.18
N GLY A 105 -14.63 2.44 -12.00
CA GLY A 105 -13.66 2.68 -13.08
C GLY A 105 -13.29 4.15 -13.27
N ALA A 106 -12.20 4.38 -14.02
CA ALA A 106 -11.54 5.67 -14.13
C ALA A 106 -12.44 6.83 -14.63
N ASP A 107 -13.43 6.54 -15.46
CA ASP A 107 -14.34 7.54 -16.04
C ASP A 107 -15.47 7.97 -15.09
N SER A 108 -15.62 7.30 -13.94
CA SER A 108 -16.64 7.67 -12.96
C SER A 108 -16.30 8.96 -12.22
N LYS A 109 -17.32 9.60 -11.65
CA LYS A 109 -17.19 10.82 -10.87
C LYS A 109 -17.85 10.70 -9.51
N GLY A 110 -17.29 11.41 -8.53
CA GLY A 110 -17.97 11.67 -7.27
C GLY A 110 -19.26 12.43 -7.51
N GLY A 111 -20.29 12.13 -6.70
CA GLY A 111 -21.53 12.89 -6.72
C GLY A 111 -21.31 14.33 -6.28
N GLU A 112 -22.22 15.22 -6.68
CA GLU A 112 -22.25 16.59 -6.16
C GLU A 112 -22.72 16.59 -4.70
N GLU A 113 -22.27 17.56 -3.92
CA GLU A 113 -22.61 17.71 -2.49
C GLU A 113 -24.13 17.67 -2.24
N GLN A 114 -24.90 18.35 -3.11
CA GLN A 114 -26.37 18.38 -3.05
C GLN A 114 -27.02 17.00 -3.13
N CYS A 115 -26.39 16.02 -3.80
CA CYS A 115 -26.89 14.65 -3.81
C CYS A 115 -26.82 14.04 -2.41
N PHE A 116 -25.70 14.23 -1.71
CA PHE A 116 -25.51 13.71 -0.36
C PHE A 116 -26.46 14.40 0.62
N GLU A 117 -26.54 15.73 0.59
CA GLU A 117 -27.43 16.51 1.45
C GLU A 117 -28.91 16.13 1.30
N ARG A 118 -29.34 15.83 0.06
CA ARG A 118 -30.74 15.51 -0.21
C ARG A 118 -31.10 14.07 0.12
N PHE A 119 -30.24 13.10 -0.21
CA PHE A 119 -30.59 11.68 -0.14
C PHE A 119 -30.14 11.02 1.16
N ASN A 120 -28.98 11.37 1.73
CA ASN A 120 -28.47 10.71 2.93
C ASN A 120 -29.36 10.90 4.19
N PRO A 121 -30.00 12.06 4.41
CA PRO A 121 -30.92 12.24 5.54
C PRO A 121 -32.24 11.47 5.39
N THR A 122 -32.55 10.93 4.21
CA THR A 122 -33.78 10.14 4.00
C THR A 122 -33.74 8.80 4.74
N GLY A 123 -32.55 8.21 4.92
CA GLY A 123 -32.36 6.94 5.62
C GLY A 123 -33.08 5.78 4.94
N ASN A 124 -32.79 5.58 3.66
CA ASN A 124 -33.31 4.48 2.86
C ASN A 124 -32.20 3.86 2.00
N PHE A 125 -32.55 2.91 1.12
CA PHE A 125 -31.57 2.18 0.31
C PHE A 125 -30.78 3.05 -0.69
N ASN A 126 -31.24 4.27 -1.00
CA ASN A 126 -30.54 5.22 -1.89
C ASN A 126 -29.66 6.23 -1.14
N GLY A 127 -29.73 6.30 0.19
CA GLY A 127 -28.94 7.26 0.99
C GLY A 127 -29.12 7.03 2.48
N HIS A 128 -28.02 6.73 3.17
CA HIS A 128 -28.01 6.39 4.59
C HIS A 128 -26.61 6.51 5.23
N CYS A 129 -26.56 6.66 6.56
CA CYS A 129 -25.31 6.65 7.35
C CYS A 129 -24.93 5.28 7.91
N GLY A 130 -25.59 4.23 7.42
CA GLY A 130 -25.29 2.86 7.79
C GLY A 130 -26.55 2.02 7.74
N LYS A 131 -26.34 0.71 7.64
CA LYS A 131 -27.40 -0.28 7.77
C LYS A 131 -27.13 -1.09 9.03
N ASP A 132 -28.09 -1.09 9.94
CA ASP A 132 -28.04 -1.96 11.12
C ASP A 132 -28.06 -3.42 10.65
N LYS A 133 -27.05 -4.20 11.04
CA LYS A 133 -26.88 -5.58 10.54
C LYS A 133 -27.93 -6.54 11.10
N THR A 134 -28.57 -6.21 12.22
CA THR A 134 -29.51 -7.09 12.94
C THR A 134 -30.94 -6.84 12.47
N THR A 135 -31.34 -5.57 12.43
CA THR A 135 -32.69 -5.13 12.07
C THR A 135 -32.85 -4.86 10.58
N GLY A 136 -31.73 -4.64 9.87
CA GLY A 136 -31.73 -4.24 8.46
C GLY A 136 -32.14 -2.79 8.22
N THR A 137 -32.38 -2.02 9.28
CA THR A 137 -32.85 -0.63 9.20
C THR A 137 -31.74 0.30 8.72
N PHE A 138 -32.09 1.27 7.87
CA PHE A 138 -31.18 2.30 7.40
C PHE A 138 -31.17 3.50 8.33
N ALA A 139 -29.99 3.89 8.80
CA ALA A 139 -29.80 5.09 9.62
C ALA A 139 -29.85 6.34 8.75
N LYS A 140 -30.61 7.34 9.17
CA LYS A 140 -30.56 8.69 8.59
C LYS A 140 -29.24 9.36 8.96
N CYS A 141 -28.64 10.06 8.02
CA CYS A 141 -27.53 10.96 8.34
C CYS A 141 -28.05 12.23 9.02
N SER A 142 -27.29 12.72 10.00
CA SER A 142 -27.46 14.07 10.55
C SER A 142 -26.96 15.11 9.55
N ALA A 143 -27.54 16.30 9.58
CA ALA A 143 -26.91 17.47 8.97
C ALA A 143 -25.66 17.84 9.79
N GLU A 144 -24.58 18.23 9.11
CA GLU A 144 -23.37 18.80 9.73
C GLU A 144 -23.59 20.26 10.15
#